data_AF-A0A8T7F5N8-F1
#
_entry.id   AF-A0A8T7F5N8-F1
#
_cell.length_a   1.000
_cell.length_b   1.000
_cell.length_c   1.000
_cell.angle_alpha   90.00
_cell.angle_beta   90.00
_cell.angle_gamma   90.00
#
_symmetry.space_group_name_H-M   'P 1'
#
loop_
_entity.id
_entity.type
_entity.pdbx_description
1 polymer ?
#
loop_
_entity_poly.entity_id
_entity_poly.type
_entity_poly.pdbx_seq_one_letter_code
_entity_poly.pdbx_strand_id
1 'polypeptide(L)'
;MPYDAMLPVLAYYFYYAQSSTVLSHEHREQLEKWFWRTTFSERYSGASQTRMSEDAKWIQNLITDGQQIDYPLSLDLNSLVNGSMAFTTSAIRNGVLCLLNLKHPLHFENGTEIQIMGEHFSKFNLAEKHHIFPVGFLRDQKNLETRQVHKIPNFCFIPQDLNRRLGDKPPSIYLSRIAEGFSDLYDFEKIMRSHLIPVGEDSGVWADDYQLFLRQRAQLILDEIKRRCGVSSLITNEVRNPAIDSIEKGLRENIHITLASLYGPDYWRDAIPSDIQKSVTDRIEEYVRKTAGTTKSMFHDPRARLDFCDVADYVKIISFKQNWSSFSAYYRSRAECEQMLRDFKDFRNAVKHNREVDSVLNHRGQAALIWFARVLNLDLADYGIY
;
A
#
# COMPACT_ATOMS: atom_id res chain seq x y z
N MET A 1 9.48 -21.06 7.85
CA MET A 1 10.25 -20.60 6.68
C MET A 1 9.61 -21.18 5.42
N PRO A 2 9.56 -20.44 4.29
CA PRO A 2 9.00 -20.96 3.04
C PRO A 2 9.78 -22.13 2.43
N TYR A 3 11.12 -22.08 2.50
CA TYR A 3 12.01 -23.17 2.17
C TYR A 3 13.15 -23.27 3.19
N ASP A 4 13.50 -24.48 3.63
CA ASP A 4 14.65 -24.69 4.51
C ASP A 4 15.97 -24.36 3.80
N ALA A 5 16.02 -24.56 2.48
CA ALA A 5 17.14 -24.22 1.61
C ALA A 5 17.54 -22.74 1.63
N MET A 6 16.66 -21.84 2.09
CA MET A 6 17.01 -20.42 2.26
C MET A 6 18.03 -20.18 3.38
N LEU A 7 18.02 -21.01 4.43
CA LEU A 7 18.92 -20.86 5.56
C LEU A 7 20.40 -20.99 5.18
N PRO A 8 20.85 -22.05 4.48
CA PRO A 8 22.25 -22.16 4.07
C PRO A 8 22.67 -21.07 3.07
N VAL A 9 21.78 -20.61 2.18
CA VAL A 9 22.08 -19.50 1.25
C VAL A 9 22.27 -18.19 2.03
N LEU A 10 21.40 -17.90 3.00
CA LEU A 10 21.56 -16.73 3.85
C LEU A 10 22.79 -16.84 4.77
N ALA A 11 23.10 -18.02 5.31
CA ALA A 11 24.31 -18.26 6.06
C ALA A 11 25.56 -18.02 5.19
N TYR A 12 25.51 -18.39 3.91
CA TYR A 12 26.57 -18.14 2.96
C TYR A 12 26.84 -16.65 2.74
N TYR A 13 25.80 -15.79 2.75
CA TYR A 13 25.99 -14.33 2.72
C TYR A 13 26.87 -13.86 3.89
N PHE A 14 26.57 -14.26 5.12
CA PHE A 14 27.34 -13.85 6.30
C PHE A 14 28.77 -14.39 6.27
N TYR A 15 28.94 -15.64 5.81
CA TYR A 15 30.26 -16.23 5.60
C TYR A 15 31.07 -15.45 4.56
N TYR A 16 30.52 -15.16 3.39
CA TYR A 16 31.25 -14.47 2.31
C TYR A 16 31.52 -13.00 2.66
N ALA A 17 30.57 -12.33 3.32
CA ALA A 17 30.71 -10.97 3.81
C ALA A 17 31.70 -10.83 4.97
N GLN A 18 32.12 -11.95 5.60
CA GLN A 18 32.95 -11.96 6.81
C GLN A 18 32.38 -11.08 7.93
N SER A 19 31.04 -11.10 8.08
CA SER A 19 30.31 -10.24 9.00
C SER A 19 29.21 -11.01 9.73
N SER A 20 28.95 -10.65 10.99
CA SER A 20 27.81 -11.13 11.78
C SER A 20 26.53 -10.31 11.57
N THR A 21 26.62 -9.23 10.78
CA THR A 21 25.51 -8.32 10.48
C THR A 21 25.42 -8.05 8.98
N VAL A 22 24.26 -7.60 8.52
CA VAL A 22 24.08 -7.20 7.11
C VAL A 22 24.89 -5.94 6.86
N LEU A 23 25.70 -5.94 5.78
CA LEU A 23 26.71 -4.91 5.53
C LEU A 23 26.14 -3.50 5.37
N SER A 24 24.93 -3.37 4.79
CA SER A 24 24.28 -2.07 4.58
C SER A 24 22.76 -2.19 4.45
N HIS A 25 22.07 -1.05 4.40
CA HIS A 25 20.63 -0.98 4.13
C HIS A 25 20.29 -1.55 2.74
N GLU A 26 21.10 -1.26 1.73
CA GLU A 26 20.92 -1.75 0.36
C GLU A 26 21.02 -3.28 0.30
N HIS A 27 22.00 -3.87 1.00
CA HIS A 27 22.10 -5.33 1.07
C HIS A 27 20.89 -5.94 1.77
N ARG A 28 20.39 -5.31 2.84
CA ARG A 28 19.18 -5.76 3.52
C ARG A 28 17.99 -5.75 2.57
N GLU A 29 17.79 -4.67 1.82
CA GLU A 29 16.72 -4.57 0.84
C GLU A 29 16.82 -5.68 -0.22
N GLN A 30 18.02 -5.97 -0.73
CA GLN A 30 18.24 -7.02 -1.72
C GLN A 30 18.01 -8.43 -1.15
N LEU A 31 18.43 -8.71 0.08
CA LEU A 31 18.18 -9.97 0.77
C LEU A 31 16.69 -10.17 1.06
N GLU A 32 15.98 -9.11 1.45
CA GLU A 32 14.53 -9.16 1.62
C GLU A 32 13.83 -9.43 0.28
N LYS A 33 14.20 -8.71 -0.80
CA LYS A 33 13.67 -8.99 -2.16
C LYS A 33 13.96 -10.43 -2.59
N TRP A 34 15.17 -10.94 -2.33
CA TRP A 34 15.53 -12.34 -2.60
C TRP A 34 14.63 -13.33 -1.86
N PHE A 35 14.39 -13.11 -0.56
CA PHE A 35 13.50 -13.96 0.22
C PHE A 35 12.09 -14.02 -0.41
N TRP A 36 11.51 -12.87 -0.75
CA TRP A 36 10.17 -12.81 -1.31
C TRP A 36 10.09 -13.37 -2.72
N ARG A 37 11.04 -13.02 -3.60
CA ARG A 37 11.08 -13.51 -4.97
C ARG A 37 11.32 -15.02 -5.02
N THR A 38 12.24 -15.56 -4.22
CA THR A 38 12.49 -17.01 -4.13
C THR A 38 11.23 -17.76 -3.69
N THR A 39 10.52 -17.21 -2.70
CA THR A 39 9.28 -17.80 -2.16
C THR A 39 8.17 -17.83 -3.20
N PHE A 40 7.85 -16.68 -3.78
CA PHE A 40 6.68 -16.52 -4.63
C PHE A 40 6.94 -16.81 -6.11
N SER A 41 8.18 -17.14 -6.49
CA SER A 41 8.48 -17.81 -7.77
C SER A 41 8.58 -19.34 -7.64
N GLU A 42 8.36 -19.87 -6.43
CA GLU A 42 8.54 -21.29 -6.08
C GLU A 42 9.89 -21.86 -6.54
N ARG A 43 10.93 -21.01 -6.46
CA ARG A 43 12.24 -21.23 -7.11
C ARG A 43 12.91 -22.55 -6.74
N TYR A 44 12.67 -23.06 -5.53
CA TYR A 44 13.30 -24.28 -5.02
C TYR A 44 12.42 -25.54 -5.11
N SER A 45 11.26 -25.49 -5.77
CA SER A 45 10.31 -26.60 -5.86
C SER A 45 10.81 -27.84 -6.63
N GLY A 46 11.77 -27.72 -7.56
CA GLY A 46 12.21 -28.85 -8.40
C GLY A 46 13.73 -29.01 -8.62
N ALA A 47 14.52 -27.94 -8.54
CA ALA A 47 15.97 -27.97 -8.79
C ALA A 47 16.74 -27.16 -7.73
N SER A 48 16.44 -27.43 -6.45
CA SER A 48 16.92 -26.64 -5.31
C SER A 48 18.44 -26.43 -5.33
N GLN A 49 19.24 -27.47 -5.55
CA GLN A 49 20.71 -27.37 -5.53
C GLN A 49 21.28 -26.43 -6.61
N THR A 50 20.79 -26.54 -7.85
CA THR A 50 21.20 -25.65 -8.94
C THR A 50 20.82 -24.21 -8.63
N ARG A 51 19.58 -23.98 -8.16
CA ARG A 51 19.09 -22.63 -7.83
C ARG A 51 19.79 -22.03 -6.62
N MET A 52 20.10 -22.83 -5.61
CA MET A 52 20.92 -22.40 -4.47
C MET A 52 22.33 -22.01 -4.91
N SER A 53 22.92 -22.75 -5.87
CA SER A 53 24.23 -22.41 -6.44
C SER A 53 24.20 -21.11 -7.24
N GLU A 54 23.12 -20.87 -8.01
CA GLU A 54 22.88 -19.59 -8.68
C GLU A 54 22.75 -18.44 -7.67
N ASP A 55 21.96 -18.63 -6.61
CA ASP A 55 21.73 -17.61 -5.59
C ASP A 55 22.98 -17.34 -4.75
N ALA A 56 23.82 -18.36 -4.50
CA ALA A 56 25.12 -18.19 -3.87
C ALA A 56 26.07 -17.34 -4.72
N LYS A 57 26.08 -17.53 -6.05
CA LYS A 57 26.83 -16.66 -6.97
C LYS A 57 26.29 -15.23 -6.97
N TRP A 58 24.97 -15.07 -6.97
CA TRP A 58 24.35 -13.75 -6.85
C TRP A 58 24.76 -13.05 -5.54
N ILE A 59 24.83 -13.76 -4.42
CA ILE A 59 25.34 -13.22 -3.14
C ILE A 59 26.77 -12.70 -3.27
N GLN A 60 27.65 -13.45 -3.93
CA GLN A 60 29.03 -12.99 -4.17
C GLN A 60 29.03 -11.66 -4.93
N ASN A 61 28.28 -11.60 -6.04
CA ASN A 61 28.17 -10.41 -6.88
C ASN A 61 27.48 -9.23 -6.18
N LEU A 62 26.51 -9.50 -5.30
CA LEU A 62 25.91 -8.47 -4.45
C LEU A 62 26.97 -7.85 -3.54
N ILE A 63 27.87 -8.67 -2.99
CA ILE A 63 28.91 -8.22 -2.07
C ILE A 63 30.07 -7.52 -2.79
N THR A 64 30.48 -8.01 -3.96
CA THR A 64 31.60 -7.43 -4.73
C THR A 64 31.20 -6.19 -5.51
N ASP A 65 30.04 -6.24 -6.18
CA ASP A 65 29.68 -5.28 -7.23
C ASP A 65 28.32 -4.61 -6.97
N GLY A 66 27.65 -4.92 -5.86
CA GLY A 66 26.32 -4.38 -5.56
C GLY A 66 25.22 -4.89 -6.49
N GLN A 67 25.41 -6.09 -7.10
CA GLN A 67 24.44 -6.65 -8.04
C GLN A 67 23.04 -6.80 -7.40
N GLN A 68 22.06 -6.12 -7.99
CA GLN A 68 20.67 -6.24 -7.57
C GLN A 68 20.04 -7.55 -8.07
N ILE A 69 19.06 -8.05 -7.33
CA ILE A 69 18.31 -9.23 -7.72
C ILE A 69 17.28 -8.91 -8.80
N ASP A 70 17.31 -9.67 -9.88
CA ASP A 70 16.43 -9.45 -11.02
C ASP A 70 16.04 -10.74 -11.74
N TYR A 71 15.17 -11.54 -11.12
CA TYR A 71 14.46 -12.61 -11.81
C TYR A 71 12.94 -12.47 -11.63
N PRO A 72 12.14 -12.87 -12.63
CA PRO A 72 10.72 -12.55 -12.68
C PRO A 72 9.93 -13.22 -11.57
N LEU A 73 8.90 -12.51 -11.09
CA LEU A 73 7.86 -13.09 -10.24
C LEU A 73 6.88 -13.87 -11.12
N SER A 74 6.62 -15.14 -10.80
CA SER A 74 5.69 -16.00 -11.54
C SER A 74 4.31 -16.14 -10.89
N LEU A 75 4.08 -15.52 -9.72
CA LEU A 75 2.81 -15.61 -9.01
C LEU A 75 1.73 -14.75 -9.64
N ASP A 76 0.57 -15.35 -9.89
CA ASP A 76 -0.64 -14.66 -10.34
C ASP A 76 -1.77 -14.71 -9.28
N LEU A 77 -2.83 -13.94 -9.54
CA LEU A 77 -4.00 -13.86 -8.66
C LEU A 77 -4.68 -15.23 -8.49
N ASN A 78 -4.80 -16.00 -9.58
CA ASN A 78 -5.49 -17.28 -9.58
C ASN A 78 -4.76 -18.32 -8.71
N SER A 79 -3.44 -18.26 -8.67
CA SER A 79 -2.59 -19.11 -7.84
C SER A 79 -2.87 -18.88 -6.36
N LEU A 80 -3.08 -17.62 -5.95
CA LEU A 80 -3.46 -17.28 -4.57
C LEU A 80 -4.89 -17.67 -4.25
N VAL A 81 -5.85 -17.33 -5.12
CA VAL A 81 -7.28 -17.67 -4.93
C VAL A 81 -7.48 -19.19 -4.80
N ASN A 82 -6.77 -19.97 -5.62
CA ASN A 82 -6.90 -21.41 -5.63
C ASN A 82 -5.99 -22.12 -4.64
N GLY A 83 -4.94 -21.45 -4.15
CA GLY A 83 -3.98 -21.98 -3.20
C GLY A 83 -4.64 -22.46 -1.91
N SER A 84 -4.07 -23.52 -1.33
CA SER A 84 -4.63 -24.20 -0.16
C SER A 84 -3.73 -24.09 1.06
N MET A 85 -4.33 -23.79 2.21
CA MET A 85 -3.67 -23.78 3.51
C MET A 85 -3.36 -25.19 4.04
N ALA A 86 -3.89 -26.24 3.41
CA ALA A 86 -3.71 -27.62 3.84
C ALA A 86 -2.30 -28.18 3.53
N PHE A 87 -1.60 -27.62 2.53
CA PHE A 87 -0.26 -28.08 2.14
C PHE A 87 0.80 -27.33 2.94
N THR A 88 1.20 -27.86 4.09
CA THR A 88 2.14 -27.22 5.02
C THR A 88 3.55 -27.00 4.45
N THR A 89 3.92 -27.74 3.42
CA THR A 89 5.18 -27.61 2.68
C THR A 89 5.13 -26.59 1.54
N SER A 90 3.96 -25.99 1.25
CA SER A 90 3.83 -24.98 0.20
C SER A 90 4.59 -23.71 0.57
N ALA A 91 5.50 -23.29 -0.32
CA ALA A 91 6.24 -22.06 -0.16
C ALA A 91 5.32 -20.83 -0.23
N ILE A 92 4.34 -20.82 -1.15
CA ILE A 92 3.35 -19.74 -1.25
C ILE A 92 2.57 -19.60 0.06
N ARG A 93 2.04 -20.71 0.61
CA ARG A 93 1.34 -20.71 1.92
C ARG A 93 2.22 -20.11 3.00
N ASN A 94 3.42 -20.64 3.17
CA ASN A 94 4.33 -20.23 4.23
C ASN A 94 4.81 -18.78 4.05
N GLY A 95 4.99 -18.34 2.80
CA GLY A 95 5.27 -16.97 2.44
C GLY A 95 4.15 -16.01 2.83
N VAL A 96 2.90 -16.36 2.52
CA VAL A 96 1.74 -15.56 2.93
C VAL A 96 1.61 -15.49 4.45
N LEU A 97 1.88 -16.58 5.18
CA LEU A 97 1.89 -16.55 6.64
C LEU A 97 2.98 -15.62 7.20
N CYS A 98 4.19 -15.66 6.65
CA CYS A 98 5.25 -14.72 7.00
C CYS A 98 4.84 -13.27 6.69
N LEU A 99 4.21 -13.04 5.54
CA LEU A 99 3.73 -11.73 5.12
C LEU A 99 2.69 -11.18 6.09
N LEU A 100 1.65 -11.97 6.40
CA LEU A 100 0.60 -11.59 7.34
C LEU A 100 1.18 -11.30 8.74
N ASN A 101 2.14 -12.09 9.22
CA ASN A 101 2.83 -11.83 10.48
C ASN A 101 3.59 -10.49 10.46
N LEU A 102 4.25 -10.16 9.35
CA LEU A 102 4.94 -8.88 9.16
C LEU A 102 4.01 -7.67 9.01
N LYS A 103 2.70 -7.89 8.84
CA LYS A 103 1.69 -6.83 8.88
C LYS A 103 1.24 -6.49 10.30
N HIS A 104 1.78 -7.15 11.32
CA HIS A 104 1.46 -6.93 12.73
C HIS A 104 -0.06 -7.03 12.97
N PRO A 105 -0.63 -8.23 12.76
CA PRO A 105 -2.08 -8.42 12.75
C PRO A 105 -2.69 -8.04 14.11
N LEU A 106 -3.77 -7.26 14.08
CA LEU A 106 -4.45 -6.76 15.28
C LEU A 106 -5.60 -7.67 15.70
N HIS A 107 -5.85 -7.79 16.99
CA HIS A 107 -6.97 -8.54 17.55
C HIS A 107 -8.29 -7.83 17.27
N PHE A 108 -9.27 -8.56 16.74
CA PHE A 108 -10.48 -7.97 16.17
C PHE A 108 -11.31 -7.15 17.17
N GLU A 109 -11.42 -7.59 18.42
CA GLU A 109 -12.27 -6.90 19.42
C GLU A 109 -11.57 -5.75 20.17
N ASN A 110 -10.24 -5.73 20.26
CA ASN A 110 -9.53 -4.81 21.16
C ASN A 110 -8.36 -4.06 20.52
N GLY A 111 -8.05 -4.31 19.24
CA GLY A 111 -7.01 -3.62 18.49
C GLY A 111 -5.58 -3.88 18.94
N THR A 112 -5.33 -4.76 19.89
CA THR A 112 -3.97 -5.12 20.33
C THR A 112 -3.26 -6.00 19.31
N GLU A 113 -1.94 -5.88 19.18
CA GLU A 113 -1.16 -6.73 18.28
C GLU A 113 -1.17 -8.19 18.75
N ILE A 114 -1.46 -9.10 17.81
CA ILE A 114 -1.43 -10.54 18.07
C ILE A 114 0.03 -11.00 18.08
N GLN A 115 0.51 -11.38 19.26
CA GLN A 115 1.85 -11.93 19.43
C GLN A 115 1.91 -13.37 18.90
N ILE A 116 2.51 -13.56 17.72
CA ILE A 116 2.62 -14.87 17.04
C ILE A 116 3.81 -15.70 17.59
N MET A 117 4.67 -15.10 18.42
CA MET A 117 5.83 -15.77 19.04
C MET A 117 5.49 -16.18 20.49
N GLY A 118 5.37 -17.48 20.77
CA GLY A 118 5.16 -18.01 22.14
C GLY A 118 4.46 -19.37 22.20
N GLU A 119 4.25 -19.91 23.40
CA GLU A 119 3.56 -21.20 23.62
C GLU A 119 2.11 -21.23 23.09
N HIS A 120 1.48 -20.06 22.94
CA HIS A 120 0.14 -19.90 22.36
C HIS A 120 0.07 -20.30 20.88
N PHE A 121 1.20 -20.29 20.17
CA PHE A 121 1.30 -20.68 18.75
C PHE A 121 2.36 -21.77 18.49
N SER A 122 3.15 -22.18 19.51
CA SER A 122 4.14 -23.27 19.39
C SER A 122 3.49 -24.62 19.07
N LYS A 123 2.20 -24.77 19.39
CA LYS A 123 1.34 -25.85 18.93
C LYS A 123 0.50 -25.40 17.73
N PHE A 124 1.14 -25.13 16.60
CA PHE A 124 0.48 -25.27 15.28
C PHE A 124 0.16 -26.77 15.02
N ASN A 125 -0.50 -27.43 15.97
CA ASN A 125 -1.26 -28.63 15.67
C ASN A 125 -2.33 -28.17 14.67
N LEU A 126 -2.38 -28.84 13.52
CA LEU A 126 -3.19 -28.53 12.34
C LEU A 126 -4.72 -28.37 12.55
N ALA A 127 -5.22 -28.37 13.79
CA ALA A 127 -6.63 -28.59 14.12
C ALA A 127 -7.48 -27.33 14.35
N GLU A 128 -6.88 -26.15 14.60
CA GLU A 128 -7.68 -24.94 14.88
C GLU A 128 -7.41 -23.86 13.86
N LYS A 129 -8.23 -23.86 12.81
CA LYS A 129 -8.01 -23.08 11.60
C LYS A 129 -8.78 -21.76 11.67
N HIS A 130 -8.05 -20.66 11.80
CA HIS A 130 -8.53 -19.28 11.85
C HIS A 130 -8.96 -18.79 10.46
N HIS A 131 -10.19 -19.14 10.07
CA HIS A 131 -10.77 -18.68 8.82
C HIS A 131 -11.62 -17.44 9.04
N ILE A 132 -11.57 -16.49 8.11
CA ILE A 132 -12.46 -15.34 8.10
C ILE A 132 -13.89 -15.81 7.86
N PHE A 133 -14.11 -16.63 6.84
CA PHE A 133 -15.36 -17.35 6.65
C PHE A 133 -15.26 -18.70 7.38
N PRO A 134 -16.02 -18.92 8.47
CA PRO A 134 -15.92 -20.15 9.25
C PRO A 134 -16.22 -21.41 8.44
N VAL A 135 -15.60 -22.51 8.83
CA VAL A 135 -15.74 -23.81 8.14
C VAL A 135 -17.17 -24.32 8.20
N GLY A 136 -17.85 -24.22 9.35
CA GLY A 136 -19.23 -24.65 9.50
C GLY A 136 -20.18 -23.83 8.62
N PHE A 137 -20.01 -22.50 8.60
CA PHE A 137 -20.78 -21.63 7.69
C PHE A 137 -20.64 -22.06 6.22
N LEU A 138 -19.41 -22.26 5.74
CA LEU A 138 -19.17 -22.61 4.34
C LEU A 138 -19.61 -24.04 3.97
N ARG A 139 -19.49 -24.99 4.90
CA ARG A 139 -19.94 -26.37 4.65
C ARG A 139 -21.45 -26.51 4.76
N ASP A 140 -22.03 -26.01 5.83
CA ASP A 140 -23.41 -26.31 6.20
C ASP A 140 -24.40 -25.42 5.46
N GLN A 141 -24.02 -24.17 5.15
CA GLN A 141 -24.93 -23.22 4.49
C GLN A 141 -24.61 -22.98 3.02
N LYS A 142 -23.37 -23.24 2.58
CA LYS A 142 -22.94 -23.08 1.18
C LYS A 142 -22.59 -24.39 0.48
N ASN A 143 -22.68 -25.54 1.17
CA ASN A 143 -22.39 -26.88 0.63
C ASN A 143 -21.01 -27.01 -0.04
N LEU A 144 -20.00 -26.31 0.50
CA LEU A 144 -18.65 -26.32 -0.07
C LEU A 144 -17.80 -27.49 0.45
N GLU A 145 -17.01 -28.08 -0.43
CA GLU A 145 -16.04 -29.11 -0.08
C GLU A 145 -14.89 -28.57 0.76
N THR A 146 -14.25 -29.42 1.57
CA THR A 146 -13.08 -29.09 2.39
C THR A 146 -11.97 -28.33 1.63
N ARG A 147 -11.69 -28.71 0.37
CA ARG A 147 -10.67 -28.06 -0.47
C ARG A 147 -11.04 -26.64 -0.89
N GLN A 148 -12.33 -26.32 -0.90
CA GLN A 148 -12.86 -24.99 -1.25
C GLN A 148 -12.90 -24.06 -0.04
N VAL A 149 -12.90 -24.63 1.18
CA VAL A 149 -12.90 -23.88 2.43
C VAL A 149 -11.49 -23.43 2.84
N HIS A 150 -10.49 -24.33 2.74
CA HIS A 150 -9.12 -24.07 3.22
C HIS A 150 -8.27 -23.28 2.21
N LYS A 151 -8.81 -22.20 1.64
CA LYS A 151 -8.09 -21.34 0.71
C LYS A 151 -7.14 -20.39 1.43
N ILE A 152 -6.01 -20.06 0.80
CA ILE A 152 -5.03 -19.10 1.32
C ILE A 152 -5.70 -17.76 1.73
N PRO A 153 -6.52 -17.11 0.87
CA PRO A 153 -7.13 -15.83 1.21
C PRO A 153 -8.24 -15.94 2.26
N ASN A 154 -8.63 -17.14 2.70
CA ASN A 154 -9.61 -17.30 3.79
C ASN A 154 -8.95 -17.36 5.17
N PHE A 155 -7.62 -17.45 5.26
CA PHE A 155 -6.92 -17.61 6.54
C PHE A 155 -6.47 -16.28 7.15
N CYS A 156 -6.59 -16.11 8.46
CA CYS A 156 -6.08 -14.96 9.21
C CYS A 156 -5.52 -15.40 10.56
N PHE A 157 -4.89 -14.51 11.31
CA PHE A 157 -4.47 -14.82 12.67
C PHE A 157 -5.59 -14.39 13.63
N ILE A 158 -6.25 -15.35 14.28
CA ILE A 158 -7.28 -15.08 15.29
C ILE A 158 -6.92 -15.89 16.53
N PRO A 159 -6.86 -15.31 17.74
CA PRO A 159 -6.63 -16.10 18.94
C PRO A 159 -7.73 -17.16 19.17
N GLN A 160 -7.36 -18.31 19.76
CA GLN A 160 -8.27 -19.45 19.97
C GLN A 160 -9.56 -19.06 20.71
N ASP A 161 -9.44 -18.23 21.75
CA ASP A 161 -10.56 -17.80 22.57
C ASP A 161 -11.55 -16.94 21.77
N LEU A 162 -11.03 -16.01 20.94
CA LEU A 162 -11.83 -15.22 20.02
C LEU A 162 -12.48 -16.11 18.97
N ASN A 163 -11.72 -17.01 18.33
CA ASN A 163 -12.24 -17.94 17.33
C ASN A 163 -13.44 -18.76 17.86
N ARG A 164 -13.35 -19.22 19.12
CA ARG A 164 -14.46 -19.92 19.80
C ARG A 164 -15.68 -19.02 20.04
N ARG A 165 -15.49 -17.72 20.34
CA ARG A 165 -16.59 -16.75 20.50
C ARG A 165 -17.29 -16.42 19.19
N LEU A 166 -16.52 -16.30 18.10
CA LEU A 166 -17.05 -16.04 16.75
C LEU A 166 -17.91 -17.23 16.28
N GLY A 167 -17.42 -18.45 16.48
CA GLY A 167 -18.11 -19.68 16.09
C GLY A 167 -18.32 -19.77 14.58
N ASP A 168 -19.42 -20.38 14.14
CA ASP A 168 -19.76 -20.54 12.72
C ASP A 168 -20.62 -19.39 12.16
N LYS A 169 -20.54 -18.20 12.75
CA LYS A 169 -21.30 -17.03 12.28
C LYS A 169 -20.70 -16.51 10.96
N PRO A 170 -21.52 -16.08 10.00
CA PRO A 170 -21.01 -15.42 8.80
C PRO A 170 -20.25 -14.12 9.13
N PRO A 171 -19.23 -13.75 8.32
CA PRO A 171 -18.52 -12.48 8.41
C PRO A 171 -19.41 -11.26 8.52
N SER A 172 -20.48 -11.17 7.71
CA SER A 172 -21.40 -10.04 7.75
C SER A 172 -21.98 -9.79 9.14
N ILE A 173 -22.24 -10.85 9.91
CA ILE A 173 -22.82 -10.76 11.26
C ILE A 173 -21.73 -10.43 12.29
N TYR A 174 -20.65 -11.21 12.34
CA TYR A 174 -19.68 -11.03 13.41
C TYR A 174 -18.82 -9.78 13.20
N LEU A 175 -18.46 -9.42 11.97
CA LEU A 175 -17.69 -8.21 11.69
C LEU A 175 -18.51 -6.95 11.97
N SER A 176 -19.80 -6.93 11.59
CA SER A 176 -20.68 -5.79 11.91
C SER A 176 -20.81 -5.60 13.42
N ARG A 177 -21.03 -6.69 14.16
CA ARG A 177 -21.08 -6.65 15.62
C ARG A 177 -19.76 -6.16 16.25
N ILE A 178 -18.63 -6.56 15.70
CA ILE A 178 -17.32 -6.09 16.19
C ILE A 178 -17.18 -4.60 15.89
N ALA A 179 -17.53 -4.15 14.67
CA ALA A 179 -17.48 -2.75 14.27
C ALA A 179 -18.35 -1.85 15.16
N GLU A 180 -19.54 -2.30 15.57
CA GLU A 180 -20.41 -1.61 16.54
C GLU A 180 -19.75 -1.39 17.91
N GLY A 181 -18.75 -2.19 18.27
CA GLY A 181 -17.98 -2.06 19.50
C GLY A 181 -16.94 -0.94 19.48
N PHE A 182 -16.65 -0.38 18.30
CA PHE A 182 -15.71 0.74 18.14
C PHE A 182 -16.45 2.08 18.05
N SER A 183 -15.93 3.08 18.75
CA SER A 183 -16.42 4.47 18.67
C SER A 183 -16.07 5.15 17.35
N ASP A 184 -15.01 4.69 16.68
CA ASP A 184 -14.53 5.19 15.40
C ASP A 184 -14.36 4.01 14.44
N LEU A 185 -15.03 4.10 13.28
CA LEU A 185 -14.95 3.08 12.25
C LEU A 185 -13.53 2.97 11.67
N TYR A 186 -12.75 4.05 11.72
CA TYR A 186 -11.35 4.05 11.30
C TYR A 186 -10.49 3.04 12.08
N ASP A 187 -10.72 2.90 13.39
CA ASP A 187 -9.99 1.96 14.23
C ASP A 187 -10.31 0.50 13.85
N PHE A 188 -11.58 0.23 13.54
CA PHE A 188 -12.01 -1.08 13.03
C PHE A 188 -11.41 -1.36 11.64
N GLU A 189 -11.42 -0.39 10.72
CA GLU A 189 -10.80 -0.54 9.41
C GLU A 189 -9.29 -0.79 9.51
N LYS A 190 -8.61 -0.13 10.45
CA LYS A 190 -7.18 -0.36 10.70
C LYS A 190 -6.90 -1.82 11.09
N ILE A 191 -7.76 -2.41 11.92
CA ILE A 191 -7.70 -3.84 12.27
C ILE A 191 -7.85 -4.69 11.00
N MET A 192 -8.89 -4.45 10.21
CA MET A 192 -9.15 -5.19 8.97
C MET A 192 -7.97 -5.12 8.00
N ARG A 193 -7.41 -3.92 7.80
CA ARG A 193 -6.23 -3.67 6.95
C ARG A 193 -4.96 -4.36 7.47
N SER A 194 -4.79 -4.53 8.78
CA SER A 194 -3.68 -5.29 9.36
C SER A 194 -3.68 -6.77 8.95
N HIS A 195 -4.85 -7.32 8.60
CA HIS A 195 -5.03 -8.69 8.09
C HIS A 195 -5.17 -8.77 6.57
N LEU A 196 -5.01 -7.63 5.87
CA LEU A 196 -5.30 -7.50 4.44
C LEU A 196 -6.74 -7.92 4.10
N ILE A 197 -7.71 -7.54 4.93
CA ILE A 197 -9.13 -7.77 4.68
C ILE A 197 -9.69 -6.53 3.97
N PRO A 198 -10.41 -6.69 2.84
CA PRO A 198 -11.06 -5.56 2.16
C PRO A 198 -12.09 -4.89 3.08
N VAL A 199 -12.08 -3.55 3.12
CA VAL A 199 -12.96 -2.75 4.00
C VAL A 199 -14.06 -1.98 3.27
N GLY A 200 -13.95 -1.84 1.93
CA GLY A 200 -14.93 -1.10 1.13
C GLY A 200 -16.36 -1.62 1.29
N GLU A 201 -17.35 -0.77 1.08
CA GLU A 201 -18.77 -1.12 1.17
C GLU A 201 -19.17 -2.25 0.21
N ASP A 202 -18.45 -2.37 -0.92
CA ASP A 202 -18.60 -3.42 -1.92
C ASP A 202 -17.83 -4.71 -1.58
N SER A 203 -17.27 -4.81 -0.36
CA SER A 203 -16.54 -5.99 0.06
C SER A 203 -17.43 -7.21 0.21
N GLY A 204 -16.94 -8.36 -0.28
CA GLY A 204 -17.61 -9.65 -0.13
C GLY A 204 -17.82 -10.08 1.33
N VAL A 205 -17.11 -9.50 2.31
CA VAL A 205 -17.35 -9.82 3.74
C VAL A 205 -18.68 -9.29 4.25
N TRP A 206 -19.20 -8.20 3.69
CA TRP A 206 -20.46 -7.58 4.15
C TRP A 206 -21.69 -8.28 3.59
N ALA A 207 -21.56 -8.91 2.42
CA ALA A 207 -22.63 -9.66 1.75
C ALA A 207 -22.49 -11.19 1.87
N ASP A 208 -21.50 -11.67 2.64
CA ASP A 208 -21.11 -13.08 2.71
C ASP A 208 -20.86 -13.74 1.33
N ASP A 209 -20.39 -12.94 0.36
CA ASP A 209 -19.95 -13.42 -0.93
C ASP A 209 -18.51 -13.92 -0.82
N TYR A 210 -18.41 -15.21 -0.53
CA TYR A 210 -17.13 -15.89 -0.35
C TYR A 210 -16.22 -15.81 -1.58
N GLN A 211 -16.77 -15.88 -2.81
CA GLN A 211 -15.94 -15.86 -4.02
C GLN A 211 -15.41 -14.46 -4.31
N LEU A 212 -16.26 -13.44 -4.15
CA LEU A 212 -15.84 -12.04 -4.26
C LEU A 212 -14.77 -11.72 -3.21
N PHE A 213 -14.99 -12.10 -1.96
CA PHE A 213 -14.03 -11.93 -0.87
C PHE A 213 -12.68 -12.59 -1.16
N LEU A 214 -12.67 -13.85 -1.62
CA LEU A 214 -11.43 -14.55 -1.96
C LEU A 214 -10.61 -13.79 -3.00
N ARG A 215 -11.27 -13.24 -4.03
CA ARG A 215 -10.60 -12.47 -5.09
C ARG A 215 -10.08 -11.12 -4.57
N GLN A 216 -10.90 -10.36 -3.87
CA GLN A 216 -10.52 -9.06 -3.29
C GLN A 216 -9.33 -9.22 -2.34
N ARG A 217 -9.39 -10.18 -1.41
CA ARG A 217 -8.31 -10.42 -0.46
C ARG A 217 -7.05 -10.99 -1.13
N ALA A 218 -7.20 -11.88 -2.11
CA ALA A 218 -6.04 -12.37 -2.89
C ALA A 218 -5.34 -11.23 -3.63
N GLN A 219 -6.08 -10.24 -4.13
CA GLN A 219 -5.52 -9.07 -4.78
C GLN A 219 -4.69 -8.24 -3.80
N LEU A 220 -5.23 -7.91 -2.62
CA LEU A 220 -4.49 -7.19 -1.57
C LEU A 220 -3.21 -7.94 -1.13
N ILE A 221 -3.27 -9.28 -1.03
CA ILE A 221 -2.10 -10.10 -0.74
C ILE A 221 -1.09 -10.04 -1.90
N LEU A 222 -1.54 -10.18 -3.14
CA LEU A 222 -0.67 -10.14 -4.33
C LEU A 222 0.06 -8.79 -4.45
N ASP A 223 -0.64 -7.71 -4.15
CA ASP A 223 -0.12 -6.36 -4.23
C ASP A 223 0.97 -6.10 -3.18
N GLU A 224 0.73 -6.54 -1.94
CA GLU A 224 1.77 -6.53 -0.90
C GLU A 224 2.95 -7.44 -1.27
N ILE A 225 2.72 -8.60 -1.90
CA ILE A 225 3.80 -9.48 -2.40
C ILE A 225 4.64 -8.77 -3.46
N LYS A 226 4.00 -8.15 -4.46
CA LYS A 226 4.69 -7.40 -5.53
C LYS A 226 5.55 -6.29 -4.94
N ARG A 227 4.99 -5.50 -4.02
CA ARG A 227 5.70 -4.44 -3.29
C ARG A 227 6.94 -4.98 -2.58
N ARG A 228 6.82 -6.10 -1.87
CA ARG A 228 7.91 -6.77 -1.13
C ARG A 228 8.97 -7.39 -2.06
N CYS A 229 8.57 -7.87 -3.22
CA CYS A 229 9.49 -8.33 -4.27
C CYS A 229 10.24 -7.16 -4.94
N GLY A 230 9.97 -5.90 -4.60
CA GLY A 230 10.52 -4.76 -5.34
C GLY A 230 10.01 -4.70 -6.77
N VAL A 231 8.91 -5.41 -7.07
CA VAL A 231 8.06 -5.08 -8.21
C VAL A 231 7.28 -3.86 -7.73
N SER A 232 7.96 -2.70 -7.73
CA SER A 232 7.26 -1.42 -7.66
C SER A 232 6.23 -1.50 -8.77
N SER A 233 4.95 -1.44 -8.42
CA SER A 233 3.88 -1.30 -9.38
C SER A 233 4.25 -0.12 -10.24
N LEU A 234 4.76 -0.38 -11.44
CA LEU A 234 4.77 0.59 -12.51
C LEU A 234 3.38 1.18 -12.47
N ILE A 235 3.27 2.47 -12.17
CA ILE A 235 2.02 3.19 -12.31
C ILE A 235 1.66 3.01 -13.78
N THR A 236 0.75 2.08 -14.05
CA THR A 236 0.36 1.73 -15.41
C THR A 236 -0.23 2.98 -16.04
N ASN A 237 -0.14 3.10 -17.37
CA ASN A 237 -0.67 4.29 -18.05
C ASN A 237 -2.14 4.58 -17.68
N GLU A 238 -2.88 3.53 -17.33
CA GLU A 238 -4.28 3.58 -16.89
C GLU A 238 -4.48 4.24 -15.52
N VAL A 239 -3.56 4.03 -14.55
CA VAL A 239 -3.71 4.53 -13.17
C VAL A 239 -2.91 5.81 -12.87
N ARG A 240 -2.06 6.27 -13.82
CA ARG A 240 -1.29 7.54 -13.66
C ARG A 240 -2.20 8.75 -13.46
N ASN A 241 -3.25 8.87 -14.27
CA ASN A 241 -4.14 10.02 -14.21
C ASN A 241 -4.93 10.10 -12.88
N PRO A 242 -5.60 9.03 -12.42
CA PRO A 242 -6.28 9.02 -11.12
C PRO A 242 -5.36 9.33 -9.93
N ALA A 243 -4.13 8.81 -9.92
CA ALA A 243 -3.15 9.11 -8.87
C ALA A 243 -2.75 10.58 -8.87
N ILE A 244 -2.44 11.13 -10.05
CA ILE A 244 -2.13 12.57 -10.21
C ILE A 244 -3.30 13.42 -9.71
N ASP A 245 -4.53 13.09 -10.09
CA ASP A 245 -5.72 13.88 -9.73
C ASP A 245 -5.98 13.85 -8.23
N SER A 246 -5.76 12.71 -7.59
CA SER A 246 -5.88 12.54 -6.13
C SER A 246 -4.85 13.39 -5.38
N ILE A 247 -3.61 13.43 -5.87
CA ILE A 247 -2.56 14.26 -5.27
C ILE A 247 -2.81 15.75 -5.50
N GLU A 248 -3.24 16.16 -6.70
CA GLU A 248 -3.60 17.56 -6.95
C GLU A 248 -4.74 18.00 -6.02
N LYS A 249 -5.76 17.16 -5.82
CA LYS A 249 -6.84 17.42 -4.86
C LYS A 249 -6.28 17.55 -3.44
N GLY A 250 -5.47 16.59 -2.98
CA GLY A 250 -4.88 16.61 -1.65
C GLY A 250 -4.00 17.84 -1.39
N LEU A 251 -3.23 18.29 -2.39
CA LEU A 251 -2.44 19.52 -2.30
C LEU A 251 -3.34 20.75 -2.10
N ARG A 252 -4.44 20.87 -2.86
CA ARG A 252 -5.38 21.99 -2.69
C ARG A 252 -6.05 21.98 -1.32
N GLU A 253 -6.48 20.82 -0.84
CA GLU A 253 -7.06 20.71 0.51
C GLU A 253 -6.05 21.07 1.60
N ASN A 254 -4.81 20.58 1.50
CA ASN A 254 -3.77 20.91 2.46
C ASN A 254 -3.44 22.41 2.48
N ILE A 255 -3.33 23.05 1.30
CA ILE A 255 -3.13 24.49 1.20
C ILE A 255 -4.31 25.24 1.83
N HIS A 256 -5.54 24.87 1.49
CA HIS A 256 -6.74 25.52 1.99
C HIS A 256 -6.83 25.44 3.52
N ILE A 257 -6.75 24.22 4.08
CA ILE A 257 -6.84 23.99 5.53
C ILE A 257 -5.74 24.76 6.27
N THR A 258 -4.51 24.70 5.77
CA THR A 258 -3.35 25.36 6.41
C THR A 258 -3.49 26.88 6.42
N LEU A 259 -3.88 27.47 5.28
CA LEU A 259 -4.00 28.93 5.17
C LEU A 259 -5.26 29.47 5.85
N ALA A 260 -6.38 28.76 5.77
CA ALA A 260 -7.60 29.12 6.48
C ALA A 260 -7.40 29.10 8.00
N SER A 261 -6.64 28.13 8.51
CA SER A 261 -6.27 28.09 9.93
C SER A 261 -5.35 29.23 10.36
N LEU A 262 -4.51 29.75 9.46
CA LEU A 262 -3.52 30.79 9.79
C LEU A 262 -4.06 32.21 9.63
N TYR A 263 -4.83 32.47 8.57
CA TYR A 263 -5.28 33.81 8.18
C TYR A 263 -6.80 33.99 8.21
N GLY A 264 -7.56 32.93 8.53
CA GLY A 264 -9.02 32.93 8.51
C GLY A 264 -9.60 32.50 7.16
N PRO A 265 -10.94 32.38 7.07
CA PRO A 265 -11.63 31.81 5.90
C PRO A 265 -11.37 32.59 4.60
N ASP A 266 -11.09 33.90 4.70
CA ASP A 266 -10.83 34.79 3.56
C ASP A 266 -9.33 35.04 3.32
N TYR A 267 -8.48 34.04 3.57
CA TYR A 267 -7.01 34.14 3.50
C TYR A 267 -6.46 34.61 2.15
N TRP A 268 -7.25 34.54 1.06
CA TRP A 268 -6.77 34.69 -0.31
C TRP A 268 -5.94 35.96 -0.53
N ARG A 269 -6.42 37.11 -0.03
CA ARG A 269 -5.76 38.40 -0.25
C ARG A 269 -4.43 38.50 0.48
N ASP A 270 -4.35 37.94 1.68
CA ASP A 270 -3.28 38.19 2.63
C ASP A 270 -2.22 37.07 2.63
N ALA A 271 -2.60 35.84 2.24
CA ALA A 271 -1.73 34.66 2.27
C ALA A 271 -1.19 34.22 0.89
N ILE A 272 -1.85 34.60 -0.21
CA ILE A 272 -1.44 34.20 -1.56
C ILE A 272 -0.55 35.28 -2.18
N PRO A 273 0.59 34.95 -2.82
CA PRO A 273 1.43 35.94 -3.48
C PRO A 273 0.69 36.73 -4.58
N SER A 274 0.99 38.02 -4.73
CA SER A 274 0.24 38.92 -5.63
C SER A 274 0.29 38.52 -7.11
N ASP A 275 1.40 37.92 -7.55
CA ASP A 275 1.54 37.40 -8.90
C ASP A 275 0.60 36.20 -9.14
N ILE A 276 0.43 35.34 -8.13
CA ILE A 276 -0.50 34.20 -8.18
C ILE A 276 -1.94 34.69 -8.12
N GLN A 277 -2.27 35.66 -7.26
CA GLN A 277 -3.60 36.26 -7.21
C GLN A 277 -4.02 36.79 -8.59
N LYS A 278 -3.09 37.48 -9.29
CA LYS A 278 -3.32 37.99 -10.64
C LYS A 278 -3.51 36.86 -11.65
N SER A 279 -2.58 35.90 -11.70
CA SER A 279 -2.63 34.74 -12.61
C SER A 279 -3.94 33.96 -12.49
N VAL A 280 -4.36 33.64 -11.26
CA VAL A 280 -5.61 32.93 -10.99
C VAL A 280 -6.83 33.76 -11.41
N THR A 281 -6.81 35.07 -11.14
CA THR A 281 -7.88 35.96 -11.59
C THR A 281 -8.01 35.93 -13.11
N ASP A 282 -6.90 36.09 -13.84
CA ASP A 282 -6.89 36.06 -15.31
C ASP A 282 -7.47 34.74 -15.87
N ARG A 283 -7.13 33.59 -15.24
CA ARG A 283 -7.68 32.27 -15.62
C ARG A 283 -9.17 32.12 -15.32
N ILE A 284 -9.64 32.64 -14.18
CA ILE A 284 -11.07 32.67 -13.85
C ILE A 284 -11.84 33.53 -14.84
N GLU A 285 -11.30 34.69 -15.21
CA GLU A 285 -11.92 35.57 -16.20
C GLU A 285 -12.02 34.90 -17.57
N GLU A 286 -10.96 34.20 -17.98
CA GLU A 286 -10.96 33.43 -19.21
C GLU A 286 -12.00 32.29 -19.18
N TYR A 287 -12.11 31.58 -18.06
CA TYR A 287 -13.11 30.54 -17.86
C TYR A 287 -14.53 31.09 -17.94
N VAL A 288 -14.83 32.17 -17.21
CA VAL A 288 -16.15 32.84 -17.23
C VAL A 288 -16.52 33.30 -18.65
N ARG A 289 -15.54 33.81 -19.41
CA ARG A 289 -15.76 34.21 -20.81
C ARG A 289 -16.12 33.02 -21.72
N LYS A 290 -15.58 31.83 -21.42
CA LYS A 290 -15.76 30.61 -22.24
C LYS A 290 -16.95 29.76 -21.79
N THR A 291 -17.48 29.97 -20.59
CA THR A 291 -18.51 29.11 -19.99
C THR A 291 -19.80 29.88 -19.70
N ALA A 292 -20.84 29.63 -20.49
CA ALA A 292 -22.14 30.25 -20.33
C ALA A 292 -22.76 29.97 -18.94
N GLY A 293 -23.39 30.97 -18.33
CA GLY A 293 -24.06 30.84 -17.03
C GLY A 293 -23.15 30.96 -15.81
N THR A 294 -21.85 31.19 -16.00
CA THR A 294 -20.91 31.42 -14.89
C THR A 294 -20.66 32.92 -14.70
N THR A 295 -20.44 33.33 -13.45
CA THR A 295 -20.16 34.73 -13.10
C THR A 295 -18.96 34.82 -12.14
N LYS A 296 -18.23 35.94 -12.15
CA LYS A 296 -17.05 36.13 -11.28
C LYS A 296 -17.38 35.97 -9.78
N SER A 297 -18.61 36.33 -9.39
CA SER A 297 -19.08 36.20 -8.01
C SER A 297 -19.21 34.75 -7.53
N MET A 298 -19.22 33.76 -8.44
CA MET A 298 -19.23 32.35 -8.05
C MET A 298 -17.88 31.86 -7.52
N PHE A 299 -16.81 32.65 -7.67
CA PHE A 299 -15.44 32.30 -7.25
C PHE A 299 -14.94 33.22 -6.13
N HIS A 300 -15.83 33.62 -5.22
CA HIS A 300 -15.43 34.34 -3.99
C HIS A 300 -14.72 33.43 -3.00
N ASP A 301 -15.11 32.15 -2.94
CA ASP A 301 -14.52 31.15 -2.07
C ASP A 301 -13.03 30.92 -2.39
N PRO A 302 -12.11 31.16 -1.43
CA PRO A 302 -10.69 30.87 -1.58
C PRO A 302 -10.37 29.41 -1.91
N ARG A 303 -11.18 28.43 -1.47
CA ARG A 303 -10.97 27.03 -1.84
C ARG A 303 -11.25 26.81 -3.32
N ALA A 304 -12.40 27.25 -3.83
CA ALA A 304 -12.73 27.15 -5.25
C ALA A 304 -11.68 27.82 -6.15
N ARG A 305 -11.08 28.94 -5.70
CA ARG A 305 -10.01 29.60 -6.45
C ARG A 305 -8.75 28.74 -6.62
N LEU A 306 -8.46 27.83 -5.69
CA LEU A 306 -7.33 26.89 -5.82
C LEU A 306 -7.50 25.90 -6.98
N ASP A 307 -8.73 25.65 -7.47
CA ASP A 307 -8.94 24.79 -8.64
C ASP A 307 -8.44 25.43 -9.94
N PHE A 308 -8.15 26.73 -9.92
CA PHE A 308 -7.54 27.48 -11.02
C PHE A 308 -6.02 27.68 -10.86
N CYS A 309 -5.43 27.12 -9.79
CA CYS A 309 -3.99 27.06 -9.59
C CYS A 309 -3.38 25.86 -10.33
N ASP A 310 -2.18 26.05 -10.86
CA ASP A 310 -1.34 24.97 -11.36
C ASP A 310 -0.29 24.53 -10.32
N VAL A 311 0.46 23.47 -10.64
CA VAL A 311 1.48 22.94 -9.71
C VAL A 311 2.59 23.95 -9.40
N ALA A 312 2.92 24.85 -10.34
CA ALA A 312 3.92 25.89 -10.11
C ALA A 312 3.40 26.97 -9.15
N ASP A 313 2.09 27.23 -9.15
CA ASP A 313 1.46 28.12 -8.17
C ASP A 313 1.54 27.51 -6.76
N TYR A 314 1.30 26.20 -6.59
CA TYR A 314 1.42 25.53 -5.30
C TYR A 314 2.83 25.67 -4.71
N VAL A 315 3.87 25.52 -5.54
CA VAL A 315 5.27 25.77 -5.12
C VAL A 315 5.42 27.16 -4.53
N LYS A 316 4.93 28.19 -5.23
CA LYS A 316 5.06 29.58 -4.78
C LYS A 316 4.24 29.86 -3.52
N ILE A 317 3.05 29.29 -3.40
CA ILE A 317 2.17 29.46 -2.23
C ILE A 317 2.79 28.81 -0.99
N ILE A 318 3.22 27.55 -1.11
CA ILE A 318 3.79 26.77 0.01
C ILE A 318 5.14 27.34 0.43
N SER A 319 6.01 27.66 -0.54
CA SER A 319 7.32 28.27 -0.28
C SER A 319 7.28 29.77 0.01
N PHE A 320 6.09 30.38 0.08
CA PHE A 320 5.98 31.78 0.44
C PHE A 320 6.51 31.98 1.86
N LYS A 321 7.39 32.98 2.05
CA LYS A 321 8.12 33.16 3.32
C LYS A 321 7.20 33.24 4.55
N GLN A 322 6.02 33.84 4.38
CA GLN A 322 5.02 34.03 5.44
C GLN A 322 4.23 32.75 5.74
N ASN A 323 4.15 31.82 4.78
CA ASN A 323 3.37 30.58 4.91
C ASN A 323 4.23 29.38 5.32
N TRP A 324 5.51 29.39 4.96
CA TRP A 324 6.39 28.22 5.09
C TRP A 324 6.44 27.65 6.51
N SER A 325 6.37 28.48 7.55
CA SER A 325 6.39 28.01 8.94
C SER A 325 5.29 26.99 9.22
N SER A 326 4.08 27.20 8.71
CA SER A 326 2.95 26.27 8.90
C SER A 326 3.07 25.02 8.03
N PHE A 327 3.64 25.15 6.84
CA PHE A 327 3.86 24.02 5.92
C PHE A 327 5.06 23.15 6.31
N SER A 328 6.03 23.70 7.05
CA SER A 328 7.22 22.97 7.48
C SER A 328 6.90 21.77 8.39
N ALA A 329 5.77 21.82 9.11
CA ALA A 329 5.25 20.70 9.90
C ALA A 329 4.88 19.47 9.03
N TYR A 330 4.44 19.70 7.79
CA TYR A 330 4.08 18.63 6.85
C TYR A 330 5.27 18.18 6.01
N TYR A 331 6.01 19.15 5.45
CA TYR A 331 6.99 18.88 4.40
C TYR A 331 8.45 18.80 4.86
N ARG A 332 8.73 19.09 6.15
CA ARG A 332 10.06 19.09 6.80
C ARG A 332 11.07 20.08 6.22
N SER A 333 11.47 19.90 4.96
CA SER A 333 12.49 20.68 4.28
C SER A 333 11.91 21.46 3.10
N ARG A 334 12.24 22.75 3.02
CA ARG A 334 11.81 23.62 1.92
C ARG A 334 12.38 23.18 0.59
N ALA A 335 13.68 22.88 0.57
CA ALA A 335 14.38 22.48 -0.65
C ALA A 335 13.84 21.14 -1.20
N GLU A 336 13.54 20.19 -0.30
CA GLU A 336 12.95 18.90 -0.67
C GLU A 336 11.53 19.06 -1.21
N CYS A 337 10.68 19.83 -0.51
CA CYS A 337 9.31 20.12 -0.95
C CYS A 337 9.28 20.75 -2.35
N GLU A 338 10.11 21.77 -2.57
CA GLU A 338 10.22 22.43 -3.87
C GLU A 338 10.69 21.47 -4.96
N GLN A 339 11.60 20.54 -4.63
CA GLN A 339 12.07 19.54 -5.58
C GLN A 339 10.97 18.52 -5.92
N MET A 340 10.28 17.99 -4.92
CA MET A 340 9.19 17.04 -5.13
C MET A 340 8.03 17.64 -5.92
N LEU A 341 7.67 18.90 -5.67
CA LEU A 341 6.67 19.62 -6.45
C LEU A 341 7.10 19.81 -7.92
N ARG A 342 8.39 20.09 -8.18
CA ARG A 342 8.93 20.17 -9.55
C ARG A 342 8.88 18.82 -10.25
N ASP A 343 9.33 17.76 -9.60
CA ASP A 343 9.32 16.41 -10.16
C ASP A 343 7.88 15.93 -10.43
N PHE A 344 6.94 16.22 -9.52
CA PHE A 344 5.51 15.96 -9.73
C PHE A 344 4.96 16.76 -10.91
N LYS A 345 5.26 18.06 -11.01
CA LYS A 345 4.81 18.92 -12.12
C LYS A 345 5.26 18.37 -13.47
N ASP A 346 6.54 18.04 -13.60
CA ASP A 346 7.11 17.59 -14.87
C ASP A 346 6.51 16.24 -15.28
N PHE A 347 6.37 15.31 -14.34
CA PHE A 347 5.71 14.03 -14.57
C PHE A 347 4.23 14.20 -14.94
N ARG A 348 3.48 14.97 -14.15
CA ARG A 348 2.06 15.28 -14.39
C ARG A 348 1.84 15.88 -15.76
N ASN A 349 2.67 16.83 -16.17
CA ASN A 349 2.53 17.47 -17.48
C ASN A 349 2.83 16.50 -18.61
N ALA A 350 3.84 15.64 -18.47
CA ALA A 350 4.09 14.62 -19.47
C ALA A 350 2.90 13.67 -19.62
N VAL A 351 2.32 13.20 -18.50
CA VAL A 351 1.14 12.31 -18.50
C VAL A 351 -0.10 13.01 -19.07
N LYS A 352 -0.48 14.19 -18.54
CA LYS A 352 -1.71 14.91 -18.94
C LYS A 352 -1.67 15.41 -20.39
N HIS A 353 -0.48 15.65 -20.94
CA HIS A 353 -0.31 16.05 -22.34
C HIS A 353 0.10 14.89 -23.26
N ASN A 354 0.02 13.64 -22.77
CA ASN A 354 0.35 12.43 -23.53
C ASN A 354 1.72 12.49 -24.21
N ARG A 355 2.72 13.06 -23.52
CA ARG A 355 4.12 13.12 -23.95
C ARG A 355 4.84 11.85 -23.52
N GLU A 356 5.92 11.52 -24.23
CA GLU A 356 6.78 10.40 -23.84
C GLU A 356 7.38 10.66 -22.45
N VAL A 357 7.24 9.67 -21.56
CA VAL A 357 7.80 9.72 -20.21
C VAL A 357 9.03 8.83 -20.22
N ASP A 358 10.21 9.45 -20.28
CA ASP A 358 11.47 8.70 -20.20
C ASP A 358 11.65 8.04 -18.81
N SER A 359 12.64 7.16 -18.71
CA SER A 359 12.89 6.42 -17.47
C SER A 359 13.22 7.34 -16.30
N VAL A 360 13.99 8.41 -16.49
CA VAL A 360 14.40 9.33 -15.41
C VAL A 360 13.18 10.10 -14.90
N LEU A 361 12.37 10.66 -15.80
CA LEU A 361 11.15 11.37 -15.48
C LEU A 361 10.15 10.46 -14.78
N ASN A 362 10.02 9.21 -15.21
CA ASN A 362 9.14 8.23 -14.57
C ASN A 362 9.57 7.94 -13.12
N HIS A 363 10.86 7.70 -12.85
CA HIS A 363 11.33 7.43 -11.50
C HIS A 363 11.16 8.65 -10.57
N ARG A 364 11.49 9.85 -11.04
CA ARG A 364 11.28 11.09 -10.28
C ARG A 364 9.80 11.35 -10.00
N GLY A 365 8.95 11.15 -11.00
CA GLY A 365 7.50 11.26 -10.86
C GLY A 365 6.94 10.28 -9.84
N GLN A 366 7.34 9.01 -9.90
CA GLN A 366 6.92 7.99 -8.92
C GLN A 366 7.36 8.35 -7.50
N ALA A 367 8.62 8.78 -7.33
CA ALA A 367 9.13 9.22 -6.04
C ALA A 367 8.29 10.38 -5.48
N ALA A 368 7.96 11.37 -6.32
CA ALA A 368 7.12 12.50 -5.93
C ALA A 368 5.70 12.06 -5.54
N LEU A 369 5.08 11.16 -6.32
CA LEU A 369 3.74 10.64 -6.01
C LEU A 369 3.70 9.90 -4.66
N ILE A 370 4.67 9.01 -4.41
CA ILE A 370 4.79 8.29 -3.13
C ILE A 370 5.01 9.28 -1.97
N TRP A 371 5.87 10.27 -2.18
CA TRP A 371 6.19 11.27 -1.16
C TRP A 371 4.96 12.10 -0.80
N PHE A 372 4.22 12.60 -1.78
CA PHE A 372 2.99 13.36 -1.53
C PHE A 372 1.88 12.51 -0.93
N ALA A 373 1.72 11.25 -1.35
CA ALA A 373 0.74 10.35 -0.73
C ALA A 373 0.97 10.24 0.78
N ARG A 374 2.24 10.13 1.20
CA ARG A 374 2.62 10.06 2.62
C ARG A 374 2.43 11.39 3.34
N VAL A 375 2.90 12.49 2.77
CA VAL A 375 2.82 13.81 3.42
C VAL A 375 1.37 14.27 3.58
N LEU A 376 0.53 13.97 2.59
CA LEU A 376 -0.89 14.36 2.57
C LEU A 376 -1.80 13.28 3.19
N ASN A 377 -1.24 12.16 3.65
CA ASN A 377 -1.95 11.02 4.21
C ASN A 377 -3.08 10.50 3.30
N LEU A 378 -2.78 10.37 2.00
CA LEU A 378 -3.71 9.87 0.99
C LEU A 378 -3.58 8.35 0.86
N ASP A 379 -4.69 7.62 0.94
CA ASP A 379 -4.73 6.21 0.56
C ASP A 379 -4.79 6.10 -0.97
N LEU A 380 -3.64 5.81 -1.59
CA LEU A 380 -3.51 5.60 -3.03
C LEU A 380 -3.15 4.14 -3.36
N ALA A 381 -3.45 3.21 -2.45
CA ALA A 381 -3.18 1.79 -2.62
C ALA A 381 -3.84 1.24 -3.89
N ASP A 382 -5.07 1.69 -4.21
CA ASP A 382 -5.81 1.34 -5.42
C ASP A 382 -5.11 1.76 -6.72
N TYR A 383 -4.17 2.71 -6.63
CA TYR A 383 -3.35 3.18 -7.76
C TYR A 383 -1.92 2.60 -7.73
N GLY A 384 -1.64 1.66 -6.84
CA GLY A 384 -0.34 1.02 -6.68
C GLY A 384 0.72 1.93 -6.06
N ILE A 385 0.31 2.94 -5.28
CA ILE A 385 1.19 3.85 -4.54
C ILE A 385 1.04 3.55 -3.05
N TYR A 386 2.14 3.20 -2.37
CA TYR A 386 2.16 2.70 -0.99
C TYR A 386 3.03 3.51 -0.01
#